data_AF-G6YKD7-F1
#
_entry.id   AF-G6YKD7-F1
#
_cell.length_a   1.000
_cell.length_b   1.000
_cell.length_c   1.000
_cell.angle_alpha   90.00
_cell.angle_beta   90.00
_cell.angle_gamma   90.00
#
_symmetry.space_group_name_H-M   'P 1'
#
loop_
_entity.id
_entity.type
_entity.pdbx_description
1 polymer ?
#
loop_
_entity_poly.entity_id
_entity_poly.type
_entity_poly.pdbx_seq_one_letter_code
_entity_poly.pdbx_strand_id
1 'polypeptide(L)' 'PVPGLYVNCGWGTGGFKATPGSGHVFAHTIAKDDPHPINAPFTIERFRTGRLIDEAAAAAVAH' A
#
# COMPACT_ATOMS: atom_id res chain seq x y z
N PRO A 1 -2.44 11.84 -11.98
CA PRO A 1 -3.43 11.14 -11.13
C PRO A 1 -4.83 11.28 -11.75
N VAL A 2 -5.66 10.23 -11.66
CA VAL A 2 -7.07 10.31 -12.08
C VAL A 2 -7.90 10.71 -10.85
N PRO A 3 -8.65 11.83 -10.89
CA PRO A 3 -9.45 12.27 -9.75
C PRO A 3 -10.47 11.22 -9.31
N GLY A 4 -10.60 11.00 -8.00
CA GLY A 4 -11.55 10.04 -7.42
C GLY A 4 -11.18 8.56 -7.61
N LEU A 5 -10.02 8.24 -8.21
CA LEU A 5 -9.53 6.87 -8.35
C LEU A 5 -8.55 6.53 -7.23
N TYR A 6 -8.83 5.45 -6.51
CA TYR A 6 -7.96 4.88 -5.48
C TYR A 6 -7.59 3.45 -5.84
N VAL A 7 -6.36 3.03 -5.53
CA VAL A 7 -5.88 1.68 -5.84
C VAL A 7 -5.30 1.00 -4.60
N ASN A 8 -5.76 -0.22 -4.34
CA ASN A 8 -5.18 -1.13 -3.35
C ASN A 8 -4.66 -2.37 -4.09
N CYS A 9 -3.36 -2.45 -4.30
CA CYS A 9 -2.72 -3.55 -5.02
C CYS A 9 -1.27 -3.72 -4.56
N GLY A 10 -0.56 -4.69 -5.16
CA GLY A 10 0.87 -4.88 -4.87
C GLY A 10 1.16 -5.61 -3.55
N TRP A 11 0.15 -6.19 -2.90
CA TRP A 11 0.32 -7.03 -1.71
C TRP A 11 1.05 -8.35 -1.99
N GLY A 12 1.07 -8.79 -3.25
CA GLY A 12 1.72 -10.02 -3.69
C GLY A 12 1.29 -11.24 -2.87
N THR A 13 2.27 -11.98 -2.37
CA THR A 13 2.09 -13.21 -1.58
C THR A 13 1.69 -12.95 -0.12
N GLY A 14 1.83 -11.70 0.35
CA GLY A 14 1.64 -11.33 1.74
C GLY A 14 0.24 -10.80 2.10
N GLY A 15 -0.68 -10.70 1.14
CA GLY A 15 -1.93 -9.94 1.31
C GLY A 15 -2.93 -10.48 2.33
N PHE A 16 -2.95 -11.80 2.57
CA PHE A 16 -3.96 -12.41 3.46
C PHE A 16 -3.87 -11.90 4.90
N LYS A 17 -2.66 -11.84 5.48
CA LYS A 17 -2.47 -11.29 6.84
C LYS A 17 -2.82 -9.81 6.93
N ALA A 18 -2.73 -9.09 5.81
CA ALA A 18 -2.90 -7.64 5.74
C ALA A 18 -4.35 -7.22 5.57
N THR A 19 -5.28 -8.12 5.23
CA THR A 19 -6.68 -7.81 4.91
C THR A 19 -7.39 -6.82 5.86
N PRO A 20 -7.37 -7.02 7.20
CA PRO A 20 -8.02 -6.05 8.09
C PRO A 20 -7.32 -4.70 8.09
N GLY A 21 -5.98 -4.69 8.11
CA GLY A 21 -5.18 -3.47 8.10
C GLY A 21 -5.33 -2.69 6.80
N SER A 22 -5.31 -3.38 5.65
CA SER A 22 -5.46 -2.79 4.32
C SER A 22 -6.83 -2.16 4.15
N GLY A 23 -7.90 -2.85 4.57
CA GLY A 23 -9.26 -2.30 4.54
C GLY A 23 -9.40 -1.05 5.42
N HIS A 24 -8.86 -1.08 6.64
CA HIS A 24 -8.92 0.03 7.57
C HIS A 24 -8.27 1.31 7.01
N VAL A 25 -7.01 1.21 6.55
CA VAL A 25 -6.27 2.37 6.05
C VAL A 25 -6.75 2.82 4.66
N PHE A 26 -7.24 1.89 3.83
CA PHE A 26 -7.79 2.23 2.51
C PHE A 26 -9.14 2.95 2.63
N ALA A 27 -10.01 2.51 3.53
CA ALA A 27 -11.26 3.22 3.83
C ALA A 27 -11.00 4.66 4.31
N HIS A 28 -10.00 4.87 5.18
CA HIS A 28 -9.56 6.23 5.56
C HIS A 28 -9.13 7.04 4.34
N THR A 29 -8.30 6.46 3.49
CA THR A 29 -7.76 7.14 2.30
C THR A 29 -8.87 7.63 1.37
N ILE A 30 -9.87 6.79 1.11
CA ILE A 30 -11.03 7.16 0.28
C ILE A 30 -11.87 8.24 0.96
N ALA A 31 -12.12 8.10 2.27
CA ALA A 31 -12.99 9.02 3.01
C ALA A 31 -12.37 10.41 3.23
N LYS A 32 -11.04 10.52 3.20
CA LYS A 32 -10.30 11.77 3.46
C LYS A 32 -9.60 12.36 2.25
N ASP A 33 -9.55 11.63 1.14
CA ASP A 33 -8.72 11.94 -0.04
C ASP A 33 -7.24 12.19 0.35
N ASP A 34 -6.77 11.48 1.40
CA ASP A 34 -5.44 11.61 1.98
C ASP A 34 -5.02 10.29 2.63
N PRO A 35 -3.80 9.77 2.37
CA PRO A 35 -3.34 8.52 2.97
C PRO A 35 -3.32 8.58 4.50
N HIS A 36 -3.78 7.50 5.11
CA HIS A 36 -3.57 7.27 6.54
C HIS A 36 -2.05 7.22 6.85
N PRO A 37 -1.57 7.70 8.01
CA PRO A 37 -0.14 7.67 8.34
C PRO A 37 0.54 6.31 8.18
N ILE A 38 -0.19 5.21 8.41
CA ILE A 38 0.30 3.83 8.21
C ILE A 38 0.49 3.50 6.72
N ASN A 39 -0.38 3.95 5.81
CA ASN A 39 -0.26 3.63 4.38
C ASN A 39 0.44 4.72 3.55
N ALA A 40 0.73 5.89 4.12
CA ALA A 40 1.46 6.99 3.47
C ALA A 40 2.82 6.59 2.86
N PRO A 41 3.63 5.69 3.47
CA PRO A 41 4.87 5.20 2.83
C PRO A 41 4.65 4.34 1.58
N PHE A 42 3.44 3.82 1.36
CA PHE A 42 3.13 2.85 0.29
C PHE A 42 2.42 3.48 -0.92
N THR A 43 2.50 4.80 -1.07
CA THR A 43 1.98 5.50 -2.26
C THR A 43 2.81 5.16 -3.51
N ILE A 44 2.27 5.46 -4.70
CA ILE A 44 2.96 5.22 -5.98
C ILE A 44 4.22 6.10 -6.14
N GLU A 45 4.27 7.25 -5.47
CA GLU A 45 5.40 8.19 -5.53
C GLU A 45 6.71 7.60 -4.98
N ARG A 46 6.63 6.54 -4.16
CA ARG A 46 7.82 5.83 -3.65
C ARG A 46 8.74 5.30 -4.76
N PHE A 47 8.17 4.96 -5.92
CA PHE A 47 8.94 4.50 -7.08
C PHE A 47 9.58 5.65 -7.86
N ARG A 48 8.96 6.83 -7.87
CA ARG A 48 9.53 8.03 -8.49
C ARG A 48 10.68 8.61 -7.67
N THR A 49 10.55 8.57 -6.35
CA THR A 49 11.55 9.10 -5.41
C THR A 49 12.67 8.11 -5.09
N GLY A 50 12.50 6.82 -5.41
CA GLY A 50 13.44 5.77 -5.06
C GLY A 50 13.37 5.33 -3.59
N ARG A 51 12.39 5.82 -2.81
CA ARG A 51 12.17 5.39 -1.42
C ARG A 51 11.46 4.03 -1.37
N LEU A 52 12.15 2.99 -1.84
CA LEU A 52 11.63 1.63 -1.82
C LEU A 52 11.51 1.10 -0.38
N ILE A 53 10.56 0.19 -0.18
CA ILE A 53 10.38 -0.58 1.05
C ILE A 53 10.60 -2.04 0.63
N ASP A 54 11.81 -2.55 0.83
CA ASP A 54 12.22 -3.88 0.41
C ASP A 54 11.89 -4.91 1.51
N GLU A 55 11.04 -5.86 1.15
CA GLU A 55 10.53 -6.92 2.03
C GLU A 55 10.74 -8.30 1.41
N ALA A 56 11.62 -8.45 0.42
CA ALA A 56 11.79 -9.69 -0.34
C ALA A 56 12.06 -10.91 0.56
N ALA A 57 12.96 -10.76 1.54
CA ALA A 57 13.25 -11.81 2.51
C ALA A 57 12.06 -12.08 3.46
N ALA A 58 11.43 -11.03 3.97
CA ALA A 58 10.31 -11.14 4.91
C ALA A 58 9.02 -11.67 4.26
N ALA A 59 8.90 -11.57 2.93
CA ALA A 59 7.79 -12.13 2.16
C ALA A 59 7.75 -13.66 2.21
N ALA A 60 8.88 -14.31 2.51
CA ALA A 60 9.01 -15.76 2.73
C ALA A 60 8.46 -16.65 1.59
N VAL A 61 8.39 -16.11 0.37
CA VAL A 61 8.02 -16.82 -0.86
C VAL A 61 9.02 -16.41 -1.92
N ALA A 62 9.62 -17.36 -2.64
CA ALA A 62 10.59 -17.06 -3.70
C ALA A 62 9.96 -16.27 -4.86
N HIS A 63 10.69 -15.28 -5.38
CA HIS A 63 10.30 -14.41 -6.51
C HIS A 63 11.52 -13.75 -7.15
#